data_AF-A0A9P7K2X7-F1
#
_entry.id   AF-A0A9P7K2X7-F1
#
_cell.length_a   1.000
_cell.length_b   1.000
_cell.length_c   1.000
_cell.angle_alpha   90.00
_cell.angle_beta   90.00
_cell.angle_gamma   90.00
#
_symmetry.space_group_name_H-M   'P 1'
#
loop_
_entity.id
_entity.type
_entity.pdbx_description
1 polymer ?
#
loop_
_entity_poly.entity_id
_entity_poly.type
_entity_poly.pdbx_seq_one_letter_code
_entity_poly.pdbx_strand_id
1 'polypeptide(L)'
;MATPFLAGSAALLFNVKGKTAAVGKGARTVFETTAQRVASSRTDADPLQTVTQQGAGLINVYNALFATTSLSVGQLVLNDTAHFQSIQTFTVKNTGKTIKKYTLKHVPAGTAVTVTP
;
A
#
# COMPACT_ATOMS: atom_id res chain seq x y z
N MET A 1 -4.18 -13.71 -14.22
CA MET A 1 -4.11 -12.46 -15.03
C MET A 1 -3.68 -11.22 -14.23
N ALA A 2 -3.79 -11.17 -12.90
CA ALA A 2 -3.36 -10.00 -12.11
C ALA A 2 -1.84 -9.75 -12.12
N THR A 3 -1.02 -10.79 -11.99
CA THR A 3 0.45 -10.69 -12.00
C THR A 3 1.02 -10.01 -13.26
N PRO A 4 0.66 -10.41 -14.50
CA PRO A 4 1.17 -9.73 -15.70
C PRO A 4 0.68 -8.27 -15.81
N PHE A 5 -0.50 -7.93 -15.29
CA PHE A 5 -0.96 -6.54 -15.22
C PHE A 5 -0.06 -5.69 -14.30
N LEU A 6 0.32 -6.22 -13.12
CA LEU A 6 1.28 -5.54 -12.25
C LEU A 6 2.67 -5.43 -12.89
N ALA A 7 3.12 -6.46 -13.63
CA ALA A 7 4.40 -6.41 -14.34
C ALA A 7 4.43 -5.29 -15.41
N GLY A 8 3.37 -5.16 -16.21
CA GLY A 8 3.22 -4.05 -17.16
C GLY A 8 3.14 -2.68 -16.47
N SER A 9 2.45 -2.61 -15.33
CA SER A 9 2.39 -1.40 -14.50
C SER A 9 3.76 -1.00 -13.96
N ALA A 10 4.58 -1.96 -13.54
CA ALA A 10 5.95 -1.72 -13.11
C ALA A 10 6.84 -1.26 -14.27
N ALA A 11 6.62 -1.75 -15.50
CA ALA A 11 7.31 -1.25 -16.68
C ALA A 11 7.00 0.25 -16.93
N LEU A 12 5.75 0.68 -16.74
CA LEU A 12 5.38 2.10 -16.78
C LEU A 12 6.04 2.91 -15.66
N LEU A 13 6.15 2.35 -14.45
CA LEU A 13 6.88 2.98 -13.35
C LEU A 13 8.34 3.25 -13.72
N PHE A 14 9.01 2.27 -14.31
CA PHE A 14 10.39 2.43 -14.77
C PHE A 14 10.54 3.40 -15.94
N ASN A 15 9.52 3.54 -16.78
CA ASN A 15 9.50 4.53 -17.84
C ASN A 15 9.44 5.96 -17.25
N VAL A 16 8.49 6.21 -16.33
CA VAL A 16 8.26 7.56 -15.78
C VAL A 16 9.31 7.97 -14.74
N LYS A 17 9.68 7.06 -13.83
CA LYS A 17 10.59 7.37 -12.70
C LYS A 17 12.05 6.97 -12.96
N GLY A 18 12.33 6.31 -14.09
CA GLY A 18 13.65 5.80 -14.43
C GLY A 18 13.94 4.39 -13.90
N LYS A 19 15.05 3.80 -14.38
CA LYS A 19 15.40 2.38 -14.18
C LYS A 19 16.44 2.16 -13.06
N THR A 20 16.54 3.07 -12.09
CA THR A 20 17.54 2.96 -11.02
C THR A 20 17.17 1.85 -10.04
N ALA A 21 18.17 1.28 -9.37
CA ALA A 21 17.95 0.27 -8.33
C ALA A 21 17.03 0.78 -7.20
N ALA A 22 17.07 2.08 -6.90
CA ALA A 22 16.18 2.69 -5.90
C ALA A 22 14.71 2.65 -6.33
N VAL A 23 14.40 2.94 -7.61
CA VAL A 23 13.04 2.83 -8.14
C VAL A 23 12.57 1.38 -8.11
N GLY A 24 13.44 0.43 -8.50
CA GLY A 24 13.11 -1.00 -8.48
C GLY A 24 12.79 -1.50 -7.07
N LYS A 25 13.66 -1.21 -6.09
CA LYS A 25 13.45 -1.60 -4.70
C LYS A 25 12.23 -0.91 -4.07
N GLY A 26 11.92 0.32 -4.47
CA GLY A 26 10.77 1.09 -3.99
C GLY A 26 9.45 0.79 -4.69
N ALA A 27 9.45 0.04 -5.80
CA ALA A 27 8.27 -0.16 -6.64
C ALA A 27 7.09 -0.75 -5.86
N ARG A 28 7.35 -1.80 -5.07
CA ARG A 28 6.32 -2.44 -4.24
C ARG A 28 5.65 -1.44 -3.29
N THR A 29 6.45 -0.69 -2.53
CA THR A 29 5.96 0.30 -1.57
C THR A 29 5.13 1.39 -2.25
N VAL A 30 5.55 1.87 -3.42
CA VAL A 30 4.79 2.89 -4.15
C VAL A 30 3.44 2.35 -4.63
N PHE A 31 3.38 1.13 -5.16
CA PHE A 31 2.12 0.51 -5.56
C PHE A 31 1.19 0.21 -4.37
N GLU A 32 1.73 -0.24 -3.24
CA GLU A 32 0.96 -0.49 -2.03
C GLU A 32 0.37 0.81 -1.44
N THR A 33 1.20 1.84 -1.30
CA THR A 33 0.82 3.09 -0.61
C THR A 33 -0.09 4.00 -1.45
N THR A 34 -0.25 3.71 -2.74
CA THR A 34 -1.15 4.42 -3.66
C THR A 34 -2.38 3.60 -4.06
N ALA A 35 -2.46 2.34 -3.61
CA ALA A 35 -3.58 1.45 -3.89
C ALA A 35 -4.90 1.98 -3.31
N GLN A 36 -5.99 1.53 -3.92
CA GLN A 36 -7.35 1.84 -3.48
C GLN A 36 -7.91 0.67 -2.69
N ARG A 37 -8.47 0.96 -1.52
CA ARG A 37 -9.12 -0.03 -0.67
C ARG A 37 -10.33 -0.64 -1.40
N VAL A 38 -10.51 -1.94 -1.23
CA VAL A 38 -11.58 -2.72 -1.85
C VAL A 38 -12.68 -2.98 -0.81
N ALA A 39 -13.93 -2.72 -1.19
CA ALA A 39 -15.09 -3.07 -0.37
C ALA A 39 -15.26 -4.60 -0.29
N SER A 40 -15.71 -5.11 0.86
CA SER A 40 -15.98 -6.56 1.01
C SER A 40 -17.28 -6.98 0.32
N SER A 41 -18.23 -6.06 0.16
CA SER A 41 -19.53 -6.29 -0.46
C SER A 41 -19.99 -5.05 -1.25
N ARG A 42 -21.23 -5.08 -1.74
CA ARG A 42 -21.91 -3.92 -2.38
C ARG A 42 -22.85 -3.17 -1.42
N THR A 43 -22.88 -3.57 -0.15
CA THR A 43 -23.70 -2.96 0.89
C THR A 43 -22.92 -1.82 1.54
N ASP A 44 -23.57 -0.67 1.69
CA ASP A 44 -22.97 0.46 2.39
C ASP A 44 -22.73 0.12 3.88
N ALA A 45 -21.67 0.70 4.44
CA ALA A 45 -21.20 0.47 5.81
C ALA A 45 -20.60 -0.91 6.13
N ASP A 46 -20.63 -1.87 5.19
CA ASP A 46 -19.86 -3.10 5.35
C ASP A 46 -18.36 -2.81 5.45
N PRO A 47 -17.60 -3.60 6.24
CA PRO A 47 -16.17 -3.39 6.39
C PRO A 47 -15.45 -3.52 5.05
N LEU A 48 -14.27 -2.91 4.94
CA LEU A 48 -13.38 -3.17 3.81
C LEU A 48 -12.98 -4.64 3.77
N GLN A 49 -12.58 -5.14 2.61
CA GLN A 49 -12.08 -6.50 2.47
C GLN A 49 -10.90 -6.77 3.42
N THR A 50 -10.70 -8.01 3.85
CA THR A 50 -9.61 -8.36 4.76
C THR A 50 -8.24 -8.04 4.14
N VAL A 51 -7.31 -7.51 4.93
CA VAL A 51 -5.94 -7.21 4.46
C VAL A 51 -5.20 -8.47 4.03
N THR A 52 -5.58 -9.63 4.57
CA THR A 52 -5.05 -10.95 4.18
C THR A 52 -5.47 -11.35 2.77
N GLN A 53 -6.62 -10.88 2.28
CA GLN A 53 -7.10 -11.15 0.92
C GLN A 53 -6.74 -10.04 -0.07
N GLN A 54 -7.00 -8.77 0.27
CA GLN A 54 -6.79 -7.65 -0.65
C GLN A 54 -5.37 -7.07 -0.63
N GLY A 55 -4.57 -7.39 0.38
CA GLY A 55 -3.30 -6.72 0.64
C GLY A 55 -3.51 -5.22 0.89
N ALA A 56 -2.74 -4.39 0.18
CA ALA A 56 -2.94 -2.93 0.20
C ALA A 56 -4.15 -2.46 -0.62
N GLY A 57 -4.75 -3.33 -1.44
CA GLY A 57 -5.90 -3.06 -2.28
C GLY A 57 -5.60 -3.07 -3.78
N LEU A 58 -6.51 -2.51 -4.58
CA LEU A 58 -6.39 -2.41 -6.03
C LEU A 58 -5.34 -1.36 -6.42
N ILE A 59 -4.33 -1.75 -7.19
CA ILE A 59 -3.27 -0.81 -7.58
C ILE A 59 -3.82 0.39 -8.37
N ASN A 60 -3.35 1.59 -8.04
CA ASN A 60 -3.63 2.79 -8.83
C ASN A 60 -2.34 3.22 -9.54
N VAL A 61 -2.22 2.81 -10.81
CA VAL A 61 -1.00 3.04 -11.58
C VAL A 61 -0.72 4.54 -11.73
N TYR A 62 -1.72 5.35 -12.06
CA TYR A 62 -1.53 6.80 -12.21
C TYR A 62 -0.98 7.44 -10.93
N ASN A 63 -1.58 7.13 -9.77
CA ASN A 63 -1.08 7.65 -8.49
C ASN A 63 0.32 7.13 -8.19
N ALA A 64 0.63 5.86 -8.47
CA ALA A 64 1.99 5.32 -8.30
C ALA A 64 3.04 6.09 -9.13
N LEU A 65 2.70 6.45 -10.37
CA LEU A 65 3.59 7.17 -11.27
C LEU A 65 3.82 8.63 -10.83
N PHE A 66 2.78 9.31 -10.37
CA PHE A 66 2.80 10.77 -10.19
C PHE A 66 2.67 11.26 -8.74
N ALA A 67 2.51 10.38 -7.75
CA ALA A 67 2.49 10.77 -6.36
C ALA A 67 3.80 11.47 -5.95
N THR A 68 3.65 12.58 -5.23
CA THR A 68 4.75 13.35 -4.65
C THR A 68 4.86 13.18 -3.13
N THR A 69 4.22 12.14 -2.60
CA THR A 69 4.32 11.73 -1.21
C THR A 69 4.75 10.27 -1.21
N SER A 70 5.83 9.95 -0.50
CA SER A 70 6.35 8.60 -0.37
C SER A 70 6.41 8.19 1.09
N LEU A 71 6.01 6.95 1.39
CA LEU A 71 6.19 6.34 2.71
C LEU A 71 7.40 5.41 2.70
N SER A 72 8.06 5.25 3.84
CA SER A 72 9.21 4.36 3.99
C SER A 72 8.85 2.88 3.96
N VAL A 73 7.60 2.54 4.27
CA VAL A 73 7.06 1.17 4.29
C VAL A 73 5.69 1.14 3.62
N GLY A 74 5.34 0.02 2.99
CA GLY A 74 4.03 -0.19 2.37
C GLY A 74 3.03 -0.95 3.23
N GLN A 75 3.52 -1.60 4.30
CA GLN A 75 2.72 -2.40 5.22
C GLN A 75 3.34 -2.36 6.62
N LEU A 76 2.50 -2.56 7.63
CA LEU A 76 2.92 -2.72 9.03
C LEU A 76 2.69 -4.18 9.42
N VAL A 77 3.78 -4.92 9.69
CA VAL A 77 3.69 -6.34 10.06
C VAL A 77 3.78 -6.44 11.57
N LEU A 78 2.63 -6.60 12.23
CA LEU A 78 2.53 -6.54 13.69
C LEU A 78 3.05 -7.80 14.40
N ASN A 79 3.20 -8.91 13.68
CA ASN A 79 3.62 -10.20 14.24
C ASN A 79 2.76 -10.62 15.44
N ASP A 80 1.44 -10.56 15.28
CA ASP A 80 0.36 -10.69 16.28
C ASP A 80 0.23 -12.05 17.01
N THR A 81 1.27 -12.88 16.98
CA THR A 81 1.39 -14.13 17.74
C THR A 81 2.47 -14.00 18.83
N ALA A 82 3.49 -14.86 18.85
CA ALA A 82 4.54 -14.89 19.88
C ALA A 82 5.53 -13.71 19.80
N HIS A 83 5.52 -12.94 18.71
CA HIS A 83 6.50 -11.89 18.42
C HIS A 83 5.87 -10.51 18.21
N PHE A 84 4.78 -10.21 18.92
CA PHE A 84 4.02 -8.98 18.73
C PHE A 84 4.87 -7.71 18.87
N GLN A 85 4.77 -6.83 17.88
CA GLN A 85 5.43 -5.53 17.81
C GLN A 85 4.38 -4.41 17.82
N SER A 86 4.16 -3.85 19.01
CA SER A 86 3.15 -2.82 19.24
C SER A 86 3.51 -1.46 18.63
N ILE A 87 4.82 -1.14 18.54
CA ILE A 87 5.30 0.14 18.01
C ILE A 87 5.88 -0.10 16.62
N GLN A 88 5.27 0.56 15.64
CA GLN A 88 5.74 0.56 14.27
C GLN A 88 6.04 1.99 13.82
N THR A 89 7.24 2.20 13.27
CA THR A 89 7.71 3.51 12.83
C THR A 89 7.76 3.58 11.32
N PHE A 90 7.27 4.67 10.75
CA PHE A 90 7.43 4.97 9.33
C PHE A 90 7.62 6.47 9.11
N THR A 91 8.20 6.81 7.96
CA THR A 91 8.48 8.19 7.57
C THR A 91 7.59 8.57 6.40
N VAL A 92 6.99 9.77 6.50
CA VAL A 92 6.30 10.43 5.39
C VAL A 92 7.25 11.45 4.77
N LYS A 93 7.52 11.33 3.47
CA LYS A 93 8.35 12.29 2.73
C LYS A 93 7.53 12.95 1.63
N ASN A 94 7.52 14.28 1.63
CA ASN A 94 7.03 15.07 0.51
C ASN A 94 8.18 15.31 -0.48
N THR A 95 8.01 14.85 -1.72
CA THR A 95 8.95 15.07 -2.83
C THR A 95 8.43 16.12 -3.81
N GLY A 96 7.28 16.73 -3.52
CA GLY A 96 6.71 17.81 -4.30
C GLY A 96 7.37 19.16 -4.02
N LYS A 97 7.05 20.14 -4.87
CA LYS A 97 7.58 21.52 -4.76
C LYS A 97 6.83 22.39 -3.74
N THR A 98 5.66 21.93 -3.29
CA THR A 98 4.77 22.69 -2.38
C THR A 98 4.66 22.01 -1.02
N ILE A 99 4.45 22.81 0.04
CA ILE A 99 4.24 22.31 1.39
C ILE A 99 2.92 21.52 1.45
N LYS A 100 2.94 20.39 2.17
CA LYS A 100 1.75 19.54 2.41
C LYS A 100 1.51 19.35 3.90
N LYS A 101 0.24 19.36 4.29
CA LYS A 101 -0.22 18.94 5.63
C LYS A 101 -0.83 17.54 5.50
N TYR A 102 -0.58 16.69 6.48
CA TYR A 102 -1.05 15.30 6.50
C TYR A 102 -1.88 15.03 7.75
N THR A 103 -2.96 14.28 7.58
CA THR A 103 -3.77 13.74 8.68
C THR A 103 -3.71 12.23 8.61
N LEU A 104 -3.29 11.59 9.70
CA LEU A 104 -3.24 10.14 9.80
C LEU A 104 -4.52 9.67 10.49
N LYS A 105 -5.17 8.64 9.93
CA LYS A 105 -6.27 7.94 10.58
C LYS A 105 -6.17 6.44 10.36
N HIS A 106 -6.64 5.67 11.32
CA HIS A 106 -6.90 4.25 11.13
C HIS A 106 -8.29 4.06 10.52
N VAL A 107 -8.39 3.17 9.51
CA VAL A 107 -9.67 2.74 8.94
C VAL A 107 -9.72 1.23 9.10
N PRO A 108 -10.66 0.68 9.90
CA PRO A 108 -10.75 -0.76 10.09
C PRO A 108 -11.19 -1.46 8.80
N ALA A 109 -10.70 -2.68 8.63
CA ALA A 109 -11.11 -3.62 7.60
C ALA A 109 -11.58 -4.92 8.26
N GLY A 110 -12.19 -5.83 7.49
CA GLY A 110 -12.58 -7.14 7.99
C GLY A 110 -11.38 -7.93 8.52
N THR A 111 -11.62 -8.79 9.51
CA THR A 111 -10.63 -9.73 10.03
C THR A 111 -10.89 -11.13 9.46
N ALA A 112 -9.84 -11.93 9.33
CA ALA A 112 -9.93 -13.34 8.97
C ALA A 112 -9.13 -14.16 9.96
N VAL A 113 -9.68 -15.29 10.41
CA VAL A 113 -8.94 -16.26 11.22
C VAL A 113 -7.98 -17.00 10.30
N THR A 114 -6.67 -16.77 10.50
CA THR A 114 -5.61 -17.40 9.68
C THR A 114 -4.80 -18.43 10.45
N VAL A 115 -4.83 -18.39 11.79
CA VAL A 115 -4.19 -19.36 12.67
C VAL A 115 -5.17 -19.70 13.79
N THR A 116 -5.42 -21.00 13.98
CA THR A 116 -6.08 -21.55 15.17
C THR A 116 -5.02 -22.23 16.02
N PRO A 117 -4.89 -21.90 17.32
CA PRO A 117 -3.95 -22.55 18.24
C PRO A 117 -4.14 -24.06 18.35
#